data_AF-A0A0D2XIE4-F1
#
_entry.id   AF-A0A0D2XIE4-F1
#
_cell.length_a   1.000
_cell.length_b   1.000
_cell.length_c   1.000
_cell.angle_alpha   90.00
_cell.angle_beta   90.00
_cell.angle_gamma   90.00
#
_symmetry.space_group_name_H-M   'P 1'
#
loop_
_entity.id
_entity.type
_entity.pdbx_description
1 polymer ?
#
loop_
_entity_poly.entity_id
_entity_poly.type
_entity_poly.pdbx_seq_one_letter_code
_entity_poly.pdbx_strand_id
1 'polypeptide(L)'
;MASGWRPDSYRSLYSADPVNTHVLTFDYRGYGESTGSPSEDGIITDAVTIANWAIHTAGIPPERIVIFGQSLGSAVAIALVSELAQKTPSVHFAGLVVTATFADIPQLTATYRIGGFIPVLSPVAKVKPLFAFFARQLSSTWDNMYRLGEFVKAAERYDITLLHAEDDTDIPMEHSIKLYREAVRAAEGVKDLTENEGALLSRISSLEKGRGEGGSITVWPTSKGNIRLEILKYGVHDKIMAYPATGLAISRAFASVQK
;
A
#
# COMPACT_ATOMS: atom_id res chain seq x y z
N MET A 1 5.59 -8.46 19.35
CA MET A 1 6.56 -7.39 19.65
C MET A 1 6.73 -6.54 18.41
N ALA A 2 6.15 -5.33 18.40
CA ALA A 2 6.35 -4.35 17.35
C ALA A 2 7.84 -3.94 17.29
N SER A 3 8.37 -3.65 16.10
CA SER A 3 9.77 -3.20 15.97
C SER A 3 10.00 -1.94 16.82
N GLY A 4 11.19 -1.80 17.41
CA GLY A 4 11.55 -0.67 18.27
C GLY A 4 11.43 0.72 17.60
N TRP A 5 11.20 0.75 16.29
CA TRP A 5 11.06 1.95 15.47
C TRP A 5 9.62 2.51 15.42
N ARG A 6 8.61 1.72 15.79
CA ARG A 6 7.20 2.12 15.65
C ARG A 6 6.85 3.41 16.41
N PRO A 7 7.28 3.65 17.66
CA PRO A 7 6.98 4.90 18.36
C PRO A 7 7.48 6.14 17.61
N ASP A 8 8.69 6.09 17.05
CA ASP A 8 9.26 7.20 16.27
C ASP A 8 8.54 7.37 14.94
N SER A 9 8.15 6.28 14.29
CA SER A 9 7.32 6.33 13.10
C SER A 9 5.96 6.99 13.38
N TYR A 10 5.26 6.62 14.45
CA TYR A 10 3.98 7.24 14.80
C TYR A 10 4.12 8.72 15.12
N ARG A 11 5.19 9.11 15.83
CA ARG A 11 5.51 10.51 16.10
C ARG A 11 5.73 11.28 14.79
N SER A 12 6.41 10.68 13.81
CA SER A 12 6.63 11.30 12.50
C SER A 12 5.32 11.50 11.74
N LEU A 13 4.44 10.50 11.69
CA LEU A 13 3.14 10.64 11.00
C LEU A 13 2.27 11.73 11.64
N TYR A 14 2.25 11.78 12.96
CA TYR A 14 1.57 12.82 13.74
C TYR A 14 2.17 14.22 13.51
N SER A 15 3.48 14.32 13.31
CA SER A 15 4.20 15.61 13.28
C SER A 15 3.86 16.50 12.07
N ALA A 16 3.23 15.96 11.03
CA ALA A 16 2.83 16.74 9.85
C ALA A 16 1.75 17.79 10.17
N ASP A 17 0.84 17.48 11.11
CA ASP A 17 -0.10 18.43 11.70
C ASP A 17 -0.48 17.93 13.11
N PRO A 18 0.32 18.26 14.14
CA PRO A 18 0.17 17.71 15.47
C PRO A 18 -1.09 18.21 16.20
N VAL A 19 -1.73 19.28 15.72
CA VAL A 19 -2.96 19.79 16.34
C VAL A 19 -4.18 19.03 15.82
N ASN A 20 -4.17 18.61 14.56
CA ASN A 20 -5.36 18.07 13.90
C ASN A 20 -5.24 16.60 13.46
N THR A 21 -4.07 15.98 13.61
CA THR A 21 -3.84 14.57 13.23
C THR A 21 -3.78 13.68 14.47
N HIS A 22 -4.51 12.57 14.42
CA HIS A 22 -4.42 11.50 15.40
C HIS A 22 -3.97 10.21 14.73
N VAL A 23 -3.16 9.41 15.42
CA VAL A 23 -2.68 8.12 14.93
C VAL A 23 -3.40 7.02 15.70
N LEU A 24 -4.21 6.23 15.00
CA LEU A 24 -4.86 5.03 15.53
C LEU A 24 -4.08 3.80 15.08
N THR A 25 -3.62 3.00 16.03
CA THR A 25 -2.89 1.75 15.79
C THR A 25 -3.48 0.64 16.66
N PHE A 26 -3.32 -0.60 16.21
CA PHE A 26 -3.86 -1.76 16.89
C PHE A 26 -3.03 -3.00 16.56
N ASP A 27 -3.07 -4.00 17.44
CA ASP A 27 -2.50 -5.30 17.18
C ASP A 27 -3.53 -6.20 16.51
N TYR A 28 -3.16 -6.84 15.39
CA TYR A 28 -3.99 -7.87 14.76
C TYR A 28 -4.17 -9.08 15.67
N ARG A 29 -5.22 -9.87 15.44
CA ARG A 29 -5.43 -11.15 16.13
C ARG A 29 -4.17 -12.02 16.12
N GLY A 30 -3.79 -12.54 17.28
CA GLY A 30 -2.58 -13.35 17.46
C GLY A 30 -1.27 -12.55 17.54
N TYR A 31 -1.32 -11.21 17.59
CA TYR A 31 -0.19 -10.33 17.84
C TYR A 31 -0.42 -9.48 19.10
N GLY A 32 0.67 -9.08 19.75
CA GLY A 32 0.61 -8.22 20.95
C GLY A 32 -0.29 -8.83 22.02
N GLU A 33 -1.27 -8.06 22.48
CA GLU A 33 -2.28 -8.48 23.46
C GLU A 33 -3.58 -9.00 22.81
N SER A 34 -3.68 -8.98 21.48
CA SER A 34 -4.87 -9.43 20.74
C SER A 34 -4.95 -10.96 20.68
N THR A 35 -6.09 -11.52 21.09
CA THR A 35 -6.37 -12.96 21.09
C THR A 35 -6.48 -13.58 19.68
N GLY A 36 -6.55 -14.91 19.59
CA GLY A 36 -6.81 -15.64 18.35
C GLY A 36 -5.54 -16.07 17.60
N SER A 37 -5.69 -16.41 16.32
CA SER A 37 -4.58 -16.79 15.45
C SER A 37 -4.64 -16.06 14.12
N PRO A 38 -3.49 -15.62 13.57
CA PRO A 38 -3.48 -14.82 12.36
C PRO A 38 -3.86 -15.66 11.14
N SER A 39 -4.69 -15.07 10.28
CA SER A 39 -5.02 -15.54 8.94
C SER A 39 -5.28 -14.31 8.07
N GLU A 40 -5.12 -14.42 6.75
CA GLU A 40 -5.39 -13.29 5.84
C GLU A 40 -6.79 -12.71 6.04
N ASP A 41 -7.84 -13.53 5.95
CA ASP A 41 -9.22 -13.10 6.18
C ASP A 41 -9.44 -12.54 7.60
N GLY A 42 -8.79 -13.14 8.59
CA GLY A 42 -8.91 -12.68 9.98
C GLY A 42 -8.28 -11.29 10.19
N ILE A 43 -7.10 -11.07 9.64
CA ILE A 43 -6.40 -9.77 9.72
C ILE A 43 -7.18 -8.69 8.96
N ILE A 44 -7.74 -9.02 7.79
CA ILE A 44 -8.62 -8.10 7.04
C ILE A 44 -9.87 -7.76 7.87
N THR A 45 -10.48 -8.76 8.51
CA THR A 45 -11.63 -8.57 9.41
C THR A 45 -11.29 -7.62 10.56
N ASP A 46 -10.09 -7.74 11.15
CA ASP A 46 -9.64 -6.84 12.22
C ASP A 46 -9.53 -5.40 11.72
N ALA A 47 -8.97 -5.18 10.54
CA ALA A 47 -8.86 -3.85 9.93
C ALA A 47 -10.23 -3.23 9.64
N VAL A 48 -11.16 -4.02 9.09
CA VAL A 48 -12.56 -3.59 8.87
C VAL A 48 -13.24 -3.25 10.19
N THR A 49 -13.00 -4.03 11.25
CA THR A 49 -13.58 -3.80 12.57
C THR A 49 -13.11 -2.46 13.15
N ILE A 50 -11.81 -2.15 13.05
CA ILE A 50 -11.27 -0.89 13.53
C ILE A 50 -11.75 0.30 12.69
N ALA A 51 -11.84 0.15 11.37
CA ALA A 51 -12.42 1.20 10.51
C ALA A 51 -13.89 1.48 10.87
N ASN A 52 -14.70 0.43 11.05
CA ASN A 52 -16.09 0.57 11.49
C ASN A 52 -16.20 1.19 12.88
N TRP A 53 -15.31 0.84 13.82
CA TRP A 53 -15.26 1.48 15.12
C TRP A 53 -14.96 2.99 15.00
N ALA A 54 -13.98 3.38 14.20
CA ALA A 54 -13.64 4.78 13.99
C ALA A 54 -14.82 5.58 13.40
N ILE A 55 -15.50 5.00 12.41
CA ILE A 55 -16.63 5.64 11.71
C ILE A 55 -17.87 5.71 12.60
N HIS A 56 -18.27 4.58 13.19
CA HIS A 56 -19.58 4.45 13.84
C HIS A 56 -19.55 4.63 15.35
N THR A 57 -18.44 4.35 16.02
CA THR A 57 -18.31 4.47 17.48
C THR A 57 -17.61 5.77 17.86
N ALA A 58 -16.46 6.07 17.25
CA ALA A 58 -15.75 7.33 17.48
C ALA A 58 -16.35 8.51 16.70
N GLY A 59 -17.27 8.25 15.75
CA GLY A 59 -17.99 9.27 15.00
C GLY A 59 -17.10 10.07 14.04
N ILE A 60 -15.98 9.51 13.59
CA ILE A 60 -15.05 10.17 12.68
C ILE A 60 -15.53 9.94 11.24
N PRO A 61 -15.88 11.00 10.48
CA PRO A 61 -16.27 10.84 9.08
C PRO A 61 -15.17 10.14 8.26
N PRO A 62 -15.50 9.20 7.35
CA PRO A 62 -14.52 8.52 6.50
C PRO A 62 -13.58 9.48 5.76
N GLU A 63 -14.11 10.62 5.31
CA GLU A 63 -13.38 11.65 4.56
C GLU A 63 -12.37 12.41 5.44
N ARG A 64 -12.33 12.13 6.75
CA ARG A 64 -11.33 12.60 7.71
C ARG A 64 -10.38 11.50 8.17
N ILE A 65 -10.37 10.35 7.51
CA ILE A 65 -9.52 9.21 7.83
C ILE A 65 -8.61 8.93 6.63
N VAL A 66 -7.30 8.83 6.86
CA VAL A 66 -6.34 8.31 5.89
C VAL A 66 -5.98 6.88 6.30
N ILE A 67 -6.10 5.94 5.37
CA ILE A 67 -5.66 4.57 5.59
C ILE A 67 -4.17 4.49 5.24
N PHE A 68 -3.37 4.10 6.23
CA PHE A 68 -1.93 3.99 6.11
C PHE A 68 -1.47 2.54 6.33
N GLY A 69 -0.53 2.07 5.51
CA GLY A 69 0.09 0.75 5.65
C GLY A 69 1.56 0.75 5.25
N GLN A 70 2.35 -0.14 5.87
CA GLN A 70 3.73 -0.42 5.49
C GLN A 70 3.90 -1.94 5.35
N SER A 71 4.61 -2.41 4.33
CA SER A 71 4.93 -3.84 4.16
C SER A 71 3.64 -4.69 4.17
N LEU A 72 3.51 -5.68 5.05
CA LEU A 72 2.24 -6.43 5.22
C LEU A 72 1.04 -5.51 5.53
N GLY A 73 1.25 -4.45 6.32
CA GLY A 73 0.21 -3.46 6.61
C GLY A 73 -0.30 -2.76 5.34
N SER A 74 0.51 -2.67 4.29
CA SER A 74 0.08 -2.15 2.99
C SER A 74 -0.93 -3.08 2.30
N ALA A 75 -0.72 -4.39 2.40
CA ALA A 75 -1.64 -5.39 1.87
C ALA A 75 -2.99 -5.36 2.62
N VAL A 76 -2.93 -5.22 3.95
CA VAL A 76 -4.12 -5.04 4.81
C VAL A 76 -4.86 -3.74 4.47
N ALA A 77 -4.13 -2.63 4.31
CA ALA A 77 -4.69 -1.34 3.93
C ALA A 77 -5.40 -1.39 2.56
N ILE A 78 -4.78 -2.02 1.56
CA ILE A 78 -5.36 -2.22 0.22
C ILE A 78 -6.62 -3.09 0.31
N ALA A 79 -6.58 -4.19 1.08
CA ALA A 79 -7.74 -5.06 1.28
C ALA A 79 -8.89 -4.33 1.96
N LEU A 80 -8.61 -3.56 3.03
CA LEU A 80 -9.60 -2.76 3.75
C LEU A 80 -10.33 -1.79 2.82
N VAL A 81 -9.60 -0.97 2.06
CA VAL A 81 -10.25 0.01 1.17
C VAL A 81 -11.00 -0.67 0.03
N SER A 82 -10.49 -1.80 -0.46
CA SER A 82 -11.15 -2.59 -1.51
C SER A 82 -12.47 -3.19 -1.03
N GLU A 83 -12.51 -3.76 0.18
CA GLU A 83 -13.74 -4.30 0.76
C GLU A 83 -14.78 -3.22 1.03
N LEU A 84 -14.37 -2.10 1.62
CA LEU A 84 -15.31 -1.04 2.00
C LEU A 84 -15.81 -0.24 0.79
N ALA A 85 -15.03 -0.14 -0.29
CA ALA A 85 -15.48 0.46 -1.54
C ALA A 85 -16.60 -0.34 -2.24
N GLN A 86 -16.66 -1.66 -1.99
CA GLN A 86 -17.66 -2.56 -2.58
C GLN A 86 -18.94 -2.71 -1.75
N LYS A 87 -18.98 -2.15 -0.53
CA LYS A 87 -20.18 -2.17 0.32
C LYS A 87 -21.23 -1.17 -0.17
N THR A 88 -22.46 -1.33 0.34
CA THR A 88 -23.57 -0.40 0.12
C THR A 88 -24.10 0.09 1.47
N PRO A 89 -23.94 1.38 1.82
CA PRO A 89 -23.25 2.43 1.05
C PRO A 89 -21.73 2.19 0.96
N SER A 90 -21.11 2.70 -0.11
CA SER A 90 -19.65 2.66 -0.27
C SER A 90 -18.98 3.62 0.70
N VAL A 91 -17.79 3.28 1.19
CA VAL A 91 -17.02 4.14 2.11
C VAL A 91 -15.80 4.70 1.39
N HIS A 92 -15.63 6.02 1.44
CA HIS A 92 -14.53 6.72 0.81
C HIS A 92 -13.67 7.44 1.85
N PHE A 93 -12.45 6.95 2.02
CA PHE A 93 -11.47 7.56 2.90
C PHE A 93 -10.81 8.79 2.25
N ALA A 94 -10.19 9.66 3.06
CA ALA A 94 -9.42 10.81 2.57
C ALA A 94 -8.26 10.41 1.65
N GLY A 95 -7.72 9.20 1.86
CA GLY A 95 -6.77 8.60 0.94
C GLY A 95 -6.21 7.27 1.45
N LEU A 96 -5.51 6.59 0.55
CA LEU A 96 -4.72 5.39 0.80
C LEU A 96 -3.24 5.73 0.64
N VAL A 97 -2.45 5.59 1.70
CA VAL A 97 -0.98 5.78 1.66
C VAL A 97 -0.32 4.47 2.05
N VAL A 98 0.39 3.84 1.13
CA VAL A 98 1.11 2.59 1.37
C VAL A 98 2.59 2.74 1.13
N THR A 99 3.41 2.20 2.03
CA THR A 99 4.87 2.24 1.95
C THR A 99 5.47 0.85 1.85
N ALA A 100 6.58 0.72 1.12
CA ALA A 100 7.30 -0.54 0.97
C ALA A 100 6.35 -1.73 0.63
N THR A 101 5.39 -1.51 -0.27
CA THR A 101 4.34 -2.49 -0.57
C THR A 101 4.79 -3.53 -1.60
N PHE A 102 4.09 -4.65 -1.67
CA PHE A 102 4.36 -5.77 -2.56
C PHE A 102 3.13 -6.16 -3.40
N ALA A 103 3.36 -6.73 -4.58
CA ALA A 103 2.29 -7.11 -5.52
C ALA A 103 1.47 -8.33 -5.04
N ASP A 104 2.15 -9.39 -4.63
CA ASP A 104 1.56 -10.61 -4.04
C ASP A 104 2.65 -11.40 -3.28
N ILE A 105 2.27 -12.27 -2.34
CA ILE A 105 3.22 -13.09 -1.57
C ILE A 105 4.04 -14.03 -2.48
N PRO A 106 3.48 -14.72 -3.48
CA PRO A 106 4.29 -15.54 -4.38
C PRO A 106 5.46 -14.77 -5.00
N GLN A 107 5.22 -13.61 -5.61
CA GLN A 107 6.26 -12.77 -6.19
C GLN A 107 7.19 -12.23 -5.11
N LEU A 108 6.67 -11.86 -3.93
CA LEU A 108 7.48 -11.42 -2.82
C LEU A 108 8.43 -12.54 -2.37
N THR A 109 7.97 -13.77 -2.19
CA THR A 109 8.82 -14.90 -1.79
C THR A 109 9.91 -15.22 -2.81
N ALA A 110 9.68 -14.97 -4.10
CA ALA A 110 10.69 -15.11 -5.13
C ALA A 110 11.80 -14.04 -5.04
N THR A 111 11.50 -12.86 -4.49
CA THR A 111 12.40 -11.70 -4.42
C THR A 111 12.89 -11.38 -3.00
N TYR A 112 12.25 -11.90 -1.96
CA TYR A 112 12.46 -11.56 -0.57
C TYR A 112 13.84 -12.02 -0.09
N ARG A 113 14.54 -11.10 0.58
CA ARG A 113 15.86 -11.32 1.14
C ARG A 113 15.81 -11.02 2.63
N ILE A 114 16.07 -12.03 3.47
CA ILE A 114 16.19 -11.80 4.91
C ILE A 114 17.47 -11.00 5.16
N GLY A 115 17.33 -9.81 5.74
CA GLY A 115 18.43 -8.89 6.06
C GLY A 115 19.21 -8.45 4.82
N GLY A 116 18.57 -8.34 3.65
CA GLY A 116 19.20 -7.92 2.39
C GLY A 116 20.14 -8.92 1.70
N PHE A 117 20.62 -9.96 2.41
CA PHE A 117 21.66 -10.86 1.88
C PHE A 117 21.17 -12.28 1.58
N ILE A 118 20.15 -12.79 2.28
CA ILE A 118 19.73 -14.20 2.19
C ILE A 118 18.46 -14.32 1.33
N PRO A 119 18.56 -14.64 0.03
CA PRO A 119 17.37 -14.90 -0.78
C PRO A 119 16.74 -16.23 -0.35
N VAL A 120 15.59 -16.16 0.31
CA VAL A 120 15.00 -17.34 1.00
C VAL A 120 14.55 -18.41 0.00
N LEU A 121 14.12 -18.01 -1.21
CA LEU A 121 13.60 -18.95 -2.22
C LEU A 121 14.09 -18.67 -3.66
N SER A 122 15.09 -17.81 -3.87
CA SER A 122 15.57 -17.46 -5.23
C SER A 122 16.05 -18.67 -6.07
N PRO A 123 16.71 -19.70 -5.52
CA PRO A 123 17.06 -20.91 -6.30
C PRO A 123 15.82 -21.69 -6.76
N VAL A 124 14.77 -21.75 -5.93
CA VAL A 124 13.53 -22.49 -6.18
C VAL A 124 12.64 -21.75 -7.19
N ALA A 125 12.60 -20.41 -7.14
CA ALA A 125 11.84 -19.56 -8.06
C ALA A 125 12.25 -19.72 -9.54
N LYS A 126 13.49 -20.15 -9.81
CA LYS A 126 13.97 -20.43 -11.18
C LYS A 126 13.40 -21.72 -11.77
N VAL A 127 12.95 -22.64 -10.92
CA VAL A 127 12.30 -23.90 -11.33
C VAL A 127 10.79 -23.69 -11.32
N LYS A 128 10.26 -23.15 -12.43
CA LYS A 128 8.84 -22.80 -12.60
C LYS A 128 7.84 -23.84 -12.05
N PRO A 129 7.94 -25.16 -12.33
CA PRO A 129 6.97 -26.13 -11.80
C PRO A 129 7.06 -26.33 -10.28
N LEU A 130 8.26 -26.25 -9.69
CA LEU A 130 8.47 -26.40 -8.25
C LEU A 130 7.97 -25.16 -7.50
N PHE A 131 8.21 -23.98 -8.06
CA PHE A 131 7.65 -22.73 -7.54
C PHE A 131 6.13 -22.69 -7.62
N ALA A 132 5.53 -23.14 -8.74
CA ALA A 132 4.08 -23.24 -8.88
C ALA A 132 3.46 -24.22 -7.86
N PHE A 133 4.14 -25.33 -7.57
CA PHE A 133 3.73 -26.26 -6.52
C PHE A 133 3.77 -25.61 -5.14
N PHE A 134 4.86 -24.89 -4.79
CA PHE A 134 4.99 -24.17 -3.52
C PHE A 134 3.97 -23.05 -3.37
N ALA A 135 3.79 -22.22 -4.40
CA ALA A 135 2.82 -21.13 -4.41
C ALA A 135 1.38 -21.63 -4.19
N ARG A 136 1.04 -22.84 -4.69
CA ARG A 136 -0.26 -23.48 -4.46
C ARG A 136 -0.49 -23.92 -3.01
N GLN A 137 0.58 -24.07 -2.22
CA GLN A 137 0.51 -24.43 -0.80
C GLN A 137 0.43 -23.20 0.11
N LEU A 138 0.55 -21.98 -0.44
CA LEU A 138 0.39 -20.76 0.34
C LEU A 138 -1.10 -20.56 0.67
N SER A 139 -1.45 -20.66 1.94
CA SER A 139 -2.81 -20.40 2.44
C SER A 139 -3.20 -18.92 2.42
N SER A 140 -2.22 -18.02 2.22
CA SER A 140 -2.42 -16.57 2.14
C SER A 140 -1.59 -16.01 1.01
N THR A 141 -2.24 -15.46 0.00
CA THR A 141 -1.60 -15.00 -1.25
C THR A 141 -1.40 -13.49 -1.27
N TRP A 142 -2.21 -12.73 -0.52
CA TRP A 142 -2.24 -11.26 -0.53
C TRP A 142 -2.17 -10.67 -1.94
N ASP A 143 -3.14 -11.00 -2.80
CA ASP A 143 -3.21 -10.48 -4.18
C ASP A 143 -3.58 -8.99 -4.19
N ASN A 144 -2.57 -8.15 -3.96
CA ASN A 144 -2.73 -6.70 -3.87
C ASN A 144 -2.96 -6.09 -5.25
N MET A 145 -2.47 -6.71 -6.33
CA MET A 145 -2.77 -6.27 -7.69
C MET A 145 -4.26 -6.35 -7.97
N TYR A 146 -4.87 -7.51 -7.73
CA TYR A 146 -6.31 -7.69 -7.88
C TYR A 146 -7.08 -6.71 -6.99
N ARG A 147 -6.79 -6.68 -5.68
CA ARG A 147 -7.54 -5.84 -4.73
C ARG A 147 -7.45 -4.36 -5.01
N LEU A 148 -6.27 -3.86 -5.39
CA LEU A 148 -6.08 -2.45 -5.75
C LEU A 148 -6.81 -2.10 -7.04
N GLY A 149 -6.79 -3.00 -8.03
CA GLY A 149 -7.56 -2.84 -9.26
C GLY A 149 -9.07 -2.79 -9.00
N GLU A 150 -9.60 -3.69 -8.17
CA GLU A 150 -11.02 -3.69 -7.78
C GLU A 150 -11.39 -2.44 -6.97
N PHE A 151 -10.53 -1.98 -6.06
CA PHE A 151 -10.73 -0.73 -5.35
C PHE A 151 -10.87 0.46 -6.30
N VAL A 152 -9.95 0.62 -7.26
CA VAL A 152 -9.98 1.72 -8.24
C VAL A 152 -11.24 1.68 -9.11
N LYS A 153 -11.72 0.48 -9.48
CA LYS A 153 -12.96 0.31 -10.25
C LYS A 153 -14.19 0.66 -9.42
N ALA A 154 -14.27 0.16 -8.19
CA ALA A 154 -15.46 0.27 -7.33
C ALA A 154 -15.61 1.65 -6.67
N ALA A 155 -14.51 2.28 -6.26
CA ALA A 155 -14.56 3.54 -5.53
C ALA A 155 -15.08 4.70 -6.41
N GLU A 156 -15.87 5.60 -5.81
CA GLU A 156 -16.35 6.82 -6.46
C GLU A 156 -15.29 7.93 -6.42
N ARG A 157 -14.49 7.98 -5.35
CA ARG A 157 -13.35 8.91 -5.18
C ARG A 157 -12.18 8.21 -4.50
N TYR A 158 -10.95 8.59 -4.83
CA TYR A 158 -9.72 8.17 -4.14
C TYR A 158 -8.57 9.17 -4.26
N ASP A 159 -7.65 9.18 -3.29
CA ASP A 159 -6.26 9.65 -3.48
C ASP A 159 -5.33 8.52 -3.01
N ILE A 160 -4.55 7.97 -3.93
CA ILE A 160 -3.69 6.80 -3.70
C ILE A 160 -2.24 7.26 -3.79
N THR A 161 -1.44 6.96 -2.78
CA THR A 161 0.02 7.16 -2.80
C THR A 161 0.73 5.85 -2.45
N LEU A 162 1.53 5.37 -3.40
CA LEU A 162 2.49 4.28 -3.21
C LEU A 162 3.87 4.92 -3.04
N LEU A 163 4.52 4.66 -1.91
CA LEU A 163 5.83 5.21 -1.59
C LEU A 163 6.83 4.08 -1.34
N HIS A 164 8.00 4.15 -1.95
CA HIS A 164 9.04 3.11 -1.82
C HIS A 164 10.43 3.75 -1.82
N ALA A 165 11.43 3.07 -1.28
CA ALA A 165 12.82 3.52 -1.39
C ALA A 165 13.63 2.61 -2.33
N GLU A 166 14.54 3.19 -3.12
CA GLU A 166 15.46 2.45 -3.98
C GLU A 166 16.42 1.57 -3.18
N ASP A 167 16.75 1.98 -1.96
CA ASP A 167 17.61 1.26 -1.02
C ASP A 167 16.85 0.31 -0.08
N ASP A 168 15.58 -0.01 -0.38
CA ASP A 168 14.85 -1.09 0.31
C ASP A 168 15.43 -2.45 -0.11
N THR A 169 16.15 -3.08 0.81
CA THR A 169 16.80 -4.38 0.59
C THR A 169 15.89 -5.58 0.81
N ASP A 170 14.71 -5.36 1.39
CA ASP A 170 13.81 -6.42 1.83
C ASP A 170 12.71 -6.64 0.79
N ILE A 171 12.13 -5.55 0.27
CA ILE A 171 11.12 -5.56 -0.79
C ILE A 171 11.62 -4.66 -1.93
N PRO A 172 11.84 -5.22 -3.14
CA PRO A 172 12.24 -4.39 -4.27
C PRO A 172 11.15 -3.40 -4.71
N MET A 173 11.54 -2.17 -5.05
CA MET A 173 10.61 -1.10 -5.46
C MET A 173 9.75 -1.45 -6.68
N GLU A 174 10.18 -2.42 -7.50
CA GLU A 174 9.46 -2.92 -8.67
C GLU A 174 8.04 -3.40 -8.31
N HIS A 175 7.82 -3.87 -7.08
CA HIS A 175 6.47 -4.25 -6.67
C HIS A 175 5.54 -3.04 -6.54
N SER A 176 6.01 -1.91 -6.02
CA SER A 176 5.21 -0.67 -5.98
C SER A 176 5.00 -0.08 -7.37
N ILE A 177 5.99 -0.20 -8.25
CA ILE A 177 5.84 0.16 -9.67
C ILE A 177 4.76 -0.70 -10.35
N LYS A 178 4.74 -2.02 -10.11
CA LYS A 178 3.70 -2.92 -10.63
C LYS A 178 2.30 -2.54 -10.13
N LEU A 179 2.16 -2.29 -8.83
CA LEU A 179 0.88 -1.87 -8.24
C LEU A 179 0.41 -0.51 -8.77
N TYR A 180 1.32 0.45 -8.94
CA TYR A 180 1.00 1.73 -9.56
C TYR A 180 0.48 1.55 -10.99
N ARG A 181 1.15 0.72 -11.80
CA ARG A 181 0.71 0.41 -13.17
C ARG A 181 -0.65 -0.27 -13.19
N GLU A 182 -0.90 -1.18 -12.26
CA GLU A 182 -2.21 -1.84 -12.12
C GLU A 182 -3.32 -0.85 -11.80
N ALA A 183 -3.09 0.03 -10.82
CA ALA A 183 -4.05 1.05 -10.45
C ALA A 183 -4.36 2.00 -11.61
N VAL A 184 -3.32 2.44 -12.35
CA VAL A 184 -3.49 3.27 -13.55
C VAL A 184 -4.28 2.51 -14.63
N ARG A 185 -3.95 1.24 -14.88
CA ARG A 185 -4.67 0.40 -15.85
C ARG A 185 -6.16 0.28 -15.50
N ALA A 186 -6.47 0.01 -14.23
CA ALA A 186 -7.83 -0.10 -13.74
C ALA A 186 -8.60 1.22 -13.90
N ALA A 187 -7.94 2.37 -13.66
CA ALA A 187 -8.55 3.69 -13.82
C ALA A 187 -8.85 4.03 -15.29
N GLU A 188 -8.00 3.64 -16.24
CA GLU A 188 -8.19 3.87 -17.68
C GLU A 188 -9.13 2.84 -18.33
N GLY A 189 -9.58 1.82 -17.59
CA GLY A 189 -10.46 0.77 -18.12
C GLY A 189 -9.80 -0.13 -19.17
N VAL A 190 -8.46 -0.18 -19.22
CA VAL A 190 -7.70 -0.96 -20.20
C VAL A 190 -7.77 -2.44 -19.83
N LYS A 191 -8.45 -3.24 -20.68
CA LYS A 191 -8.69 -4.68 -20.44
C LYS A 191 -7.55 -5.58 -20.93
N ASP A 192 -6.81 -5.18 -21.95
CA ASP A 192 -5.77 -6.01 -22.59
C ASP A 192 -4.44 -5.26 -22.76
N LEU A 193 -3.33 -5.92 -22.37
CA LEU A 193 -2.00 -5.32 -22.29
C LEU A 193 -1.34 -5.12 -23.68
N THR A 194 -1.66 -5.97 -24.65
CA THR A 194 -0.83 -6.11 -25.86
C THR A 194 -0.98 -4.99 -26.88
N GLU A 195 -2.13 -4.28 -26.93
CA GLU A 195 -2.36 -3.24 -27.93
C GLU A 195 -1.93 -1.82 -27.50
N ASN A 196 -1.73 -1.58 -26.19
CA ASN A 196 -1.48 -0.20 -25.70
C ASN A 196 -0.50 -0.08 -24.51
N GLU A 197 0.15 -1.16 -24.07
CA GLU A 197 1.11 -1.10 -22.96
C GLU A 197 2.30 -0.17 -23.25
N GLY A 198 2.82 -0.19 -24.48
CA GLY A 198 3.92 0.72 -24.86
C GLY A 198 3.55 2.20 -24.74
N ALA A 199 2.33 2.57 -25.16
CA ALA A 199 1.84 3.95 -25.07
C ALA A 199 1.59 4.35 -23.61
N LEU A 200 1.00 3.46 -22.80
CA LEU A 200 0.76 3.70 -21.38
C LEU A 200 2.08 3.89 -20.63
N LEU A 201 3.07 3.01 -20.85
CA LEU A 201 4.39 3.09 -20.23
C LEU A 201 5.13 4.37 -20.65
N SER A 202 5.03 4.74 -21.92
CA SER A 202 5.60 6.00 -22.43
C SER A 202 4.97 7.22 -21.74
N ARG A 203 3.65 7.23 -21.55
CA ARG A 203 2.94 8.30 -20.84
C ARG A 203 3.26 8.32 -19.34
N ILE A 204 3.39 7.16 -18.70
CA ILE A 204 3.83 7.08 -17.29
C ILE A 204 5.23 7.69 -17.15
N SER A 205 6.14 7.32 -18.05
CA SER A 205 7.52 7.83 -18.06
C SER A 205 7.57 9.34 -18.28
N SER A 206 6.72 9.90 -19.17
CA SER A 206 6.70 11.35 -19.42
C SER A 206 6.12 12.17 -18.25
N LEU A 207 5.36 11.54 -17.34
CA LEU A 207 4.83 12.17 -16.13
C LEU A 207 5.79 12.08 -14.94
N GLU A 208 6.84 11.27 -15.03
CA GLU A 208 7.82 11.12 -13.97
C GLU A 208 8.64 12.40 -13.82
N LYS A 209 8.71 12.91 -12.59
CA LYS A 209 9.51 14.08 -12.22
C LYS A 209 10.62 13.66 -11.28
N GLY A 210 11.86 13.78 -11.74
CA GLY A 210 13.03 13.64 -10.89
C GLY A 210 13.14 14.77 -9.86
N ARG A 211 13.54 14.42 -8.64
CA ARG A 211 13.73 15.32 -7.48
C ARG A 211 15.17 15.28 -6.95
N GLY A 212 16.13 14.89 -7.79
CA GLY A 212 17.52 14.69 -7.37
C GLY A 212 17.63 13.60 -6.28
N GLU A 213 18.28 13.93 -5.16
CA GLU A 213 18.39 13.02 -4.00
C GLU A 213 17.05 12.72 -3.31
N GLY A 214 15.99 13.48 -3.63
CA GLY A 214 14.62 13.16 -3.21
C GLY A 214 13.95 12.03 -4.01
N GLY A 215 14.65 11.44 -4.98
CA GLY A 215 14.15 10.37 -5.86
C GLY A 215 13.24 10.89 -6.96
N SER A 216 12.10 10.25 -7.20
CA SER A 216 11.14 10.62 -8.23
C SER A 216 9.70 10.64 -7.71
N ILE A 217 8.85 11.36 -8.43
CA ILE A 217 7.40 11.37 -8.22
C ILE A 217 6.69 11.29 -9.56
N THR A 218 5.69 10.41 -9.64
CA THR A 218 4.83 10.25 -10.81
C THR A 218 3.38 10.33 -10.34
N VAL A 219 2.61 11.24 -10.92
CA VAL A 219 1.19 11.44 -10.58
C VAL A 219 0.34 11.20 -11.81
N TRP A 220 -0.58 10.25 -11.70
CA TRP A 220 -1.61 10.01 -12.70
C TRP A 220 -2.95 10.61 -12.25
N PRO A 221 -3.40 11.71 -12.88
CA PRO A 221 -4.72 12.26 -12.60
C PRO A 221 -5.81 11.41 -13.28
N THR A 222 -6.93 11.23 -12.58
CA THR A 222 -8.12 10.52 -13.08
C THR A 222 -9.38 11.34 -12.77
N SER A 223 -10.53 10.94 -13.32
CA SER A 223 -11.82 11.56 -12.97
C SER A 223 -12.24 11.34 -11.51
N LYS A 224 -11.72 10.29 -10.85
CA LYS A 224 -12.03 9.91 -9.47
C LYS A 224 -11.01 10.43 -8.45
N GLY A 225 -9.93 11.07 -8.91
CA GLY A 225 -8.85 11.58 -8.07
C GLY A 225 -7.46 11.19 -8.59
N ASN A 226 -6.47 11.06 -7.71
CA ASN A 226 -5.07 10.85 -8.12
C ASN A 226 -4.53 9.48 -7.72
N ILE A 227 -3.67 8.93 -8.58
CA ILE A 227 -2.82 7.77 -8.28
C ILE A 227 -1.37 8.24 -8.35
N ARG A 228 -0.58 7.97 -7.32
CA ARG A 228 0.76 8.52 -7.17
C ARG A 228 1.76 7.46 -6.79
N LEU A 229 2.91 7.50 -7.46
CA LEU A 229 4.09 6.73 -7.11
C LEU A 229 5.19 7.70 -6.69
N GLU A 230 5.77 7.47 -5.52
CA GLU A 230 6.96 8.16 -5.05
C GLU A 230 8.06 7.14 -4.76
N ILE A 231 9.15 7.25 -5.50
CA ILE A 231 10.35 6.46 -5.27
C ILE A 231 11.37 7.39 -4.62
N LEU A 232 11.80 7.07 -3.39
CA LEU A 232 12.83 7.81 -2.66
C LEU A 232 14.19 7.19 -2.96
N LYS A 233 15.25 8.00 -3.05
CA LYS A 233 16.61 7.45 -3.15
C LYS A 233 17.01 6.66 -1.90
N TYR A 234 16.60 7.17 -0.74
CA TYR A 234 16.93 6.60 0.56
C TYR A 234 15.71 6.54 1.46
N GLY A 235 15.57 5.44 2.18
CA GLY A 235 14.49 5.23 3.13
C GLY A 235 14.70 4.00 3.99
N VAL A 236 15.32 2.96 3.43
CA VAL A 236 15.40 1.57 3.93
C VAL A 236 14.03 1.00 4.35
N HIS A 237 13.90 -0.33 4.43
CA HIS A 237 12.59 -0.96 4.66
C HIS A 237 11.89 -0.47 5.94
N ASP A 238 12.61 -0.50 7.07
CA ASP A 238 12.02 -0.28 8.40
C ASP A 238 11.81 1.19 8.76
N LYS A 239 12.58 2.11 8.15
CA LYS A 239 12.62 3.51 8.57
C LYS A 239 11.80 4.43 7.67
N ILE A 240 11.48 4.01 6.45
CA ILE A 240 10.77 4.83 5.46
C ILE A 240 9.45 5.43 6.00
N MET A 241 8.77 4.73 6.91
CA MET A 241 7.56 5.24 7.56
C MET A 241 7.82 6.53 8.36
N ALA A 242 9.00 6.68 8.97
CA ALA A 242 9.36 7.86 9.75
C ALA A 242 9.86 9.03 8.88
N TYR A 243 10.00 8.87 7.56
CA TYR A 243 10.57 9.90 6.70
C TYR A 243 9.57 11.02 6.41
N PRO A 244 10.03 12.28 6.27
CA PRO A 244 9.15 13.42 5.97
C PRO A 244 8.28 13.24 4.72
N ALA A 245 8.77 12.49 3.72
CA ALA A 245 8.01 12.16 2.52
C ALA A 245 6.70 11.41 2.83
N THR A 246 6.72 10.51 3.82
CA THR A 246 5.54 9.77 4.28
C THR A 246 4.55 10.69 4.97
N GLY A 247 5.01 11.57 5.88
CA GLY A 247 4.15 12.59 6.50
C GLY A 247 3.54 13.54 5.47
N LEU A 248 4.31 13.96 4.46
CA LEU A 248 3.83 14.78 3.36
C LEU A 248 2.79 14.06 2.49
N ALA A 249 2.91 12.75 2.30
CA ALA A 249 1.91 11.95 1.59
C ALA A 249 0.56 11.92 2.35
N ILE A 250 0.61 11.76 3.68
CA ILE A 250 -0.58 11.80 4.54
C ILE A 250 -1.22 13.19 4.52
N SER A 251 -0.43 14.25 4.67
CA SER A 251 -0.93 15.63 4.60
C SER A 251 -1.63 15.93 3.27
N ARG A 252 -1.07 15.45 2.14
CA ARG A 252 -1.70 15.56 0.81
C ARG A 252 -3.02 14.81 0.71
N ALA A 253 -3.11 13.61 1.29
CA ALA A 253 -4.35 12.83 1.30
C ALA A 253 -5.48 13.61 2.00
N PHE A 254 -5.22 14.17 3.20
CA PHE A 254 -6.19 15.03 3.89
C PHE A 254 -6.60 16.27 3.08
N ALA A 255 -5.65 16.93 2.42
CA ALA A 255 -5.93 18.11 1.60
C ALA A 255 -6.73 17.79 0.32
N SER A 256 -6.75 16.54 -0.13
CA SER A 256 -7.43 16.13 -1.37
C SER A 256 -8.96 16.21 -1.27
N VAL A 257 -9.51 16.14 -0.05
CA VAL A 257 -10.95 16.17 0.25
C VAL A 257 -11.49 17.59 0.38
N GLN A 258 -10.64 18.57 0.71
CA GLN A 258 -11.03 19.96 0.97
C GLN A 258 -11.24 20.80 -0.30
N LYS A 259 -11.08 20.19 -1.48
CA LYS A 259 -11.36 20.77 -2.80
C LYS A 259 -12.61 20.15 -3.40
#